data_AF-A0A0J7JW56-F1
#
_entry.id   AF-A0A0J7JW56-F1
#
_cell.length_a   1.000
_cell.length_b   1.000
_cell.length_c   1.000
_cell.angle_alpha   90.00
_cell.angle_beta   90.00
_cell.angle_gamma   90.00
#
_symmetry.space_group_name_H-M   'P 1'
#
loop_
_entity.id
_entity.type
_entity.pdbx_description
1 polymer ?
#
loop_
_entity_poly.entity_id
_entity_poly.type
_entity_poly.pdbx_seq_one_letter_code
_entity_poly.pdbx_strand_id
1 'polypeptide(L)'
;MGNFPRKYRMSLLPEQTNNKNPIDLYSEIVDDLPGLICFGNRLGGYFNKQWRDYTGAIAGEHGAADWLEALHPDDRERLAAQWRQAIVALSSFAGEARLRERSGAYRWFMLAFNARQDGKALEPSWYLTATDIHPQML
;
A
#
# COMPACT_ATOMS: atom_id res chain seq x y z
N MET A 1 46.14 6.02 -8.95
CA MET A 1 45.64 5.29 -7.76
C MET A 1 44.95 6.29 -6.85
N GLY A 2 43.62 6.39 -6.92
CA GLY A 2 42.82 7.24 -6.04
C GLY A 2 41.86 6.36 -5.26
N ASN A 3 42.17 6.14 -4.00
CA ASN A 3 41.49 5.20 -3.10
C ASN A 3 40.24 5.89 -2.53
N PHE A 4 39.04 5.54 -2.99
CA PHE A 4 37.79 6.02 -2.40
C PHE A 4 37.44 5.19 -1.16
N PRO A 5 37.29 5.79 0.04
CA PRO A 5 36.88 5.03 1.20
C PRO A 5 35.39 4.70 1.13
N ARG A 6 35.08 3.40 1.07
CA ARG A 6 33.77 2.85 1.48
C ARG A 6 33.57 3.19 2.96
N LYS A 7 32.49 3.91 3.30
CA LYS A 7 31.68 3.74 4.53
C LYS A 7 30.61 4.84 4.62
N TYR A 8 29.48 4.61 3.98
CA TYR A 8 28.20 5.12 4.48
C TYR A 8 27.26 3.93 4.59
N ARG A 9 27.46 3.12 5.63
CA ARG A 9 26.39 2.25 6.13
C ARG A 9 25.52 3.15 6.97
N MET A 10 24.54 3.77 6.32
CA MET A 10 23.51 4.56 7.01
C MET A 10 22.62 3.59 7.77
N SER A 11 23.02 3.20 8.99
CA SER A 11 22.17 2.45 9.91
C SER A 11 21.14 3.41 10.50
N LEU A 12 20.08 3.68 9.76
CA LEU A 12 18.94 4.49 10.20
C LEU A 12 17.94 3.73 11.09
N LEU A 13 18.31 2.54 11.56
CA LEU A 13 17.49 1.83 12.54
C LEU A 13 18.18 1.97 13.90
N PRO A 14 17.56 2.66 14.87
CA PRO A 14 18.07 2.69 16.23
C PRO A 14 18.22 1.25 16.76
N GLU A 15 19.23 1.03 17.59
CA GLU A 15 19.35 -0.21 18.36
C GLU A 15 18.02 -0.48 19.06
N GLN A 16 17.53 -1.71 18.89
CA GLN A 16 16.21 -2.18 19.29
C GLN A 16 16.01 -2.03 20.81
N THR A 17 15.57 -0.85 21.26
CA THR A 17 15.16 -0.60 22.65
C THR A 17 13.65 -0.45 22.80
N ASN A 18 12.89 -0.52 21.70
CA ASN A 18 11.44 -0.52 21.74
C ASN A 18 10.94 -1.93 21.37
N ASN A 19 10.26 -2.59 22.30
CA ASN A 19 9.63 -3.90 22.14
C ASN A 19 8.38 -3.83 21.23
N LYS A 20 8.42 -2.98 20.20
CA LYS A 20 7.38 -2.85 19.18
C LYS A 20 7.68 -3.85 18.08
N ASN A 21 6.67 -4.60 17.65
CA ASN A 21 6.81 -5.46 16.48
C ASN A 21 7.19 -4.55 15.30
N PRO A 22 8.13 -4.94 14.41
CA PRO A 22 8.46 -4.16 13.22
C PRO A 22 7.22 -3.65 12.44
N ILE A 23 6.13 -4.43 12.43
CA ILE A 23 4.84 -4.05 11.84
C ILE A 23 4.23 -2.79 12.49
N ASP A 24 4.36 -2.62 13.80
CA ASP A 24 3.82 -1.48 14.54
C ASP A 24 4.55 -0.18 14.16
N LEU A 25 5.88 -0.26 14.01
CA LEU A 25 6.70 0.89 13.58
C LEU A 25 6.36 1.33 12.15
N TYR A 26 6.16 0.38 11.22
CA TYR A 26 5.74 0.71 9.86
C TYR A 26 4.35 1.35 9.85
N SER A 27 3.43 0.84 10.67
CA SER A 27 2.06 1.35 10.75
C SER A 27 2.01 2.79 11.26
N GLU A 28 2.76 3.12 12.31
CA GLU A 28 2.86 4.50 12.85
C GLU A 28 3.38 5.48 11.80
N ILE A 29 4.47 5.13 11.11
CA ILE A 29 5.05 6.00 10.08
C ILE A 29 4.05 6.21 8.95
N VAL A 30 3.40 5.15 8.47
CA VAL A 30 2.50 5.23 7.31
C VAL A 30 1.18 5.93 7.65
N ASP A 31 0.72 5.88 8.90
CA ASP A 31 -0.43 6.65 9.39
C ASP A 31 -0.18 8.17 9.40
N ASP A 32 1.09 8.60 9.51
CA ASP A 32 1.47 10.01 9.45
C ASP A 32 1.71 10.53 8.01
N LEU A 33 1.79 9.63 7.02
CA LEU A 33 2.00 10.02 5.63
C LEU A 33 0.69 10.54 5.01
N PRO A 34 0.72 11.64 4.23
CA PRO A 34 -0.51 12.24 3.68
C PRO A 34 -1.18 11.41 2.58
N GLY A 35 -0.51 10.40 2.05
CA GLY A 35 -1.02 9.56 0.96
C GLY A 35 -2.00 8.49 1.44
N LEU A 36 -2.88 8.04 0.55
CA LEU A 36 -3.68 6.84 0.76
C LEU A 36 -2.81 5.62 0.49
N ILE A 37 -2.48 4.87 1.55
CA ILE A 37 -1.50 3.78 1.48
C ILE A 37 -2.08 2.53 2.13
N CYS A 38 -1.94 1.40 1.45
CA CYS A 38 -2.18 0.08 1.99
C CYS A 38 -0.93 -0.77 1.83
N PHE A 39 -0.67 -1.67 2.77
CA PHE A 39 0.40 -2.66 2.63
C PHE A 39 0.09 -3.92 3.41
N GLY A 40 0.74 -5.02 3.09
CA GLY A 40 0.52 -6.27 3.79
C GLY A 40 1.18 -7.45 3.11
N ASN A 41 0.61 -8.63 3.29
CA ASN A 41 1.04 -9.88 2.67
C ASN A 41 -0.18 -10.64 2.12
N ARG A 42 0.00 -11.88 1.66
CA ARG A 42 -1.11 -12.67 1.09
C ARG A 42 -2.24 -12.99 2.08
N LEU A 43 -1.98 -12.90 3.38
CA LEU A 43 -2.94 -13.21 4.44
C LEU A 43 -3.75 -11.99 4.88
N GLY A 44 -3.23 -10.77 4.70
CA GLY A 44 -3.91 -9.57 5.15
C GLY A 44 -3.27 -8.26 4.71
N GLY A 45 -3.97 -7.17 5.01
CA GLY A 45 -3.59 -5.80 4.69
C GLY A 45 -3.79 -4.86 5.87
N TYR A 46 -2.96 -3.83 5.89
CA TYR A 46 -3.07 -2.67 6.75
C TYR A 46 -3.38 -1.45 5.89
N PHE A 47 -4.42 -0.71 6.27
CA PHE A 47 -4.86 0.51 5.57
C PHE A 47 -4.60 1.70 6.48
N ASN A 48 -3.82 2.66 5.99
CA ASN A 48 -3.42 3.78 6.82
C ASN A 48 -4.60 4.70 7.15
N LYS A 49 -4.37 5.62 8.08
CA LYS A 49 -5.35 6.56 8.61
C LYS A 49 -6.02 7.34 7.48
N GLN A 50 -5.26 7.81 6.51
CA GLN A 50 -5.74 8.58 5.36
C GLN A 50 -6.68 7.73 4.48
N TRP A 51 -6.34 6.46 4.24
CA TRP A 51 -7.22 5.54 3.52
C TRP A 51 -8.54 5.31 4.27
N ARG A 52 -8.47 5.03 5.58
CA ARG A 52 -9.65 4.78 6.43
C ARG A 52 -10.55 6.01 6.55
N ASP A 53 -9.95 7.18 6.74
CA ASP A 53 -10.67 8.45 6.81
C ASP A 53 -11.38 8.75 5.49
N TYR A 54 -10.67 8.60 4.36
CA TYR A 54 -11.19 8.86 3.03
C TYR A 54 -12.30 7.89 2.61
N THR A 55 -12.08 6.57 2.74
CA THR A 55 -13.02 5.55 2.24
C THR A 55 -14.14 5.20 3.22
N GLY A 56 -13.97 5.56 4.50
CA GLY A 56 -14.84 5.09 5.58
C GLY A 56 -14.56 3.65 6.00
N ALA A 57 -13.46 3.03 5.57
CA ALA A 57 -13.07 1.70 6.01
C ALA A 57 -12.90 1.64 7.54
N ILE A 58 -13.46 0.61 8.17
CA ILE A 58 -13.41 0.39 9.62
C ILE A 58 -12.00 -0.06 9.99
N ALA A 59 -11.47 0.45 11.10
CA ALA A 59 -10.18 -0.04 11.63
C ALA A 59 -10.29 -1.52 12.03
N GLY A 60 -9.34 -2.35 11.62
CA GLY A 60 -9.32 -3.77 11.95
C GLY A 60 -8.40 -4.56 11.02
N GLU A 61 -8.48 -5.88 11.13
CA GLU A 61 -7.82 -6.78 10.18
C GLU A 61 -8.56 -6.73 8.84
N HIS A 62 -7.81 -6.43 7.78
CA HIS A 62 -8.31 -6.45 6.41
C HIS A 62 -7.68 -7.61 5.64
N GLY A 63 -8.46 -8.20 4.74
CA GLY A 63 -7.94 -9.09 3.72
C GLY A 63 -7.03 -8.36 2.72
N ALA A 64 -6.13 -9.09 2.08
CA ALA A 64 -5.24 -8.55 1.04
C ALA A 64 -5.97 -7.95 -0.18
N ALA A 65 -7.26 -8.29 -0.34
CA ALA A 65 -8.14 -7.81 -1.41
C ALA A 65 -9.10 -6.69 -1.00
N ASP A 66 -9.22 -6.36 0.29
CA ASP A 66 -10.33 -5.52 0.79
C ASP A 66 -10.31 -4.08 0.23
N TRP A 67 -9.16 -3.62 -0.28
CA TRP A 67 -9.03 -2.34 -0.95
C TRP A 67 -9.89 -2.27 -2.23
N LEU A 68 -10.20 -3.42 -2.85
CA LEU A 68 -11.09 -3.51 -4.01
C LEU A 68 -12.52 -3.05 -3.69
N GLU A 69 -12.96 -3.17 -2.43
CA GLU A 69 -14.31 -2.75 -2.03
C GLU A 69 -14.49 -1.22 -2.03
N ALA A 70 -13.38 -0.48 -1.98
CA ALA A 70 -13.40 0.97 -2.12
C ALA A 70 -13.51 1.42 -3.60
N LEU A 71 -13.35 0.51 -4.57
CA LEU A 71 -13.44 0.87 -5.98
C LEU A 71 -14.89 0.97 -6.47
N HIS A 72 -15.10 1.79 -7.51
CA HIS A 72 -16.34 1.79 -8.28
C HIS A 72 -16.59 0.41 -8.90
N PRO A 73 -17.84 -0.09 -8.92
CA PRO A 73 -18.18 -1.42 -9.47
C PRO A 73 -17.57 -1.74 -10.83
N ASP A 74 -17.63 -0.82 -11.80
CA ASP A 74 -17.07 -1.07 -13.14
C ASP A 74 -15.53 -1.20 -13.17
N ASP A 75 -14.82 -0.72 -12.14
CA ASP A 75 -13.37 -0.79 -12.08
C ASP A 75 -12.89 -2.06 -11.34
N ARG A 76 -13.75 -2.65 -10.49
CA ARG A 76 -13.38 -3.75 -9.58
C ARG A 76 -12.84 -4.97 -10.29
N GLU A 77 -13.55 -5.48 -11.29
CA GLU A 77 -13.20 -6.76 -11.93
C GLU A 77 -11.84 -6.67 -12.65
N ARG A 78 -11.61 -5.57 -13.38
CA ARG A 78 -10.34 -5.30 -14.06
C ARG A 78 -9.18 -5.24 -13.06
N LEU A 79 -9.33 -4.48 -11.98
CA LEU A 79 -8.28 -4.33 -10.96
C LEU A 79 -8.06 -5.63 -10.17
N ALA A 80 -9.12 -6.39 -9.90
CA ALA A 80 -9.03 -7.69 -9.24
C ALA A 80 -8.28 -8.72 -10.10
N ALA A 81 -8.44 -8.68 -11.42
CA ALA A 81 -7.66 -9.52 -12.33
C ALA A 81 -6.18 -9.14 -12.32
N GLN A 82 -5.86 -7.84 -12.42
CA GLN A 82 -4.48 -7.33 -12.34
C GLN A 82 -3.81 -7.67 -11.00
N TRP A 83 -4.55 -7.51 -9.90
CA TRP A 83 -4.09 -7.85 -8.55
C TRP A 83 -3.76 -9.34 -8.40
N ARG A 84 -4.66 -10.24 -8.82
CA ARG A 84 -4.42 -11.69 -8.78
C ARG A 84 -3.17 -12.07 -9.56
N GLN A 85 -3.00 -11.50 -10.76
CA GLN A 85 -1.81 -11.72 -11.57
C GLN A 85 -0.55 -11.19 -10.89
N ALA A 86 -0.61 -9.98 -10.33
CA ALA A 86 0.53 -9.34 -9.68
C ALA A 86 1.01 -10.09 -8.44
N ILE A 87 0.09 -10.59 -7.60
CA ILE A 87 0.41 -11.42 -6.43
C ILE A 87 1.10 -12.72 -6.83
N VAL A 88 0.61 -13.40 -7.87
CA VAL A 88 1.21 -14.67 -8.34
C VAL A 88 2.56 -14.44 -8.99
N ALA A 89 2.68 -13.40 -9.82
CA ALA A 89 3.88 -13.11 -10.58
C ALA A 89 4.93 -12.28 -9.81
N LEU A 90 4.62 -11.85 -8.57
CA LEU A 90 5.47 -10.95 -7.78
C LEU A 90 5.87 -9.71 -8.58
N SER A 91 4.87 -9.07 -9.17
CA SER A 91 5.04 -7.95 -10.08
C SER A 91 4.24 -6.73 -9.63
N SER A 92 4.37 -5.65 -10.40
CA SER A 92 3.68 -4.39 -10.18
C SER A 92 2.70 -4.08 -11.31
N PHE A 93 1.70 -3.27 -10.99
CA PHE A 93 0.86 -2.62 -11.99
C PHE A 93 0.50 -1.22 -11.51
N ALA A 94 0.18 -0.36 -12.46
CA ALA A 94 -0.44 0.93 -12.20
C ALA A 94 -1.68 1.09 -13.07
N GLY A 95 -2.66 1.83 -12.57
CA GLY A 95 -3.87 2.08 -13.33
C GLY A 95 -4.79 3.09 -12.66
N GLU A 96 -5.55 3.78 -13.49
CA GLU A 96 -6.57 4.72 -13.04
C GLU A 96 -7.81 3.94 -12.56
N ALA A 97 -8.38 4.37 -11.45
CA ALA A 97 -9.62 3.82 -10.93
C ALA A 97 -10.38 4.87 -10.11
N ARG A 98 -11.69 4.70 -10.02
CA ARG A 98 -12.55 5.53 -9.17
C ARG A 98 -12.58 4.95 -7.76
N LEU A 99 -12.14 5.75 -6.79
CA LEU A 99 -12.19 5.40 -5.37
C LEU A 99 -13.36 6.11 -4.69
N ARG A 100 -14.12 5.35 -3.91
CA ARG A 100 -15.27 5.82 -3.15
C ARG A 100 -14.80 6.61 -1.93
N GLU A 101 -15.27 7.83 -1.83
CA GLU A 101 -15.17 8.64 -0.61
C GLU A 101 -16.21 8.17 0.42
N ARG A 102 -16.03 8.50 1.70
CA ARG A 102 -16.94 8.26 2.81
C ARG A 102 -18.38 8.73 2.53
N SER A 103 -18.56 9.78 1.73
CA SER A 103 -19.86 10.30 1.30
C SER A 103 -20.60 9.38 0.31
N GLY A 104 -19.88 8.44 -0.31
CA GLY A 104 -20.35 7.61 -1.42
C GLY A 104 -19.99 8.16 -2.80
N ALA A 105 -19.50 9.40 -2.91
CA ALA A 105 -19.02 9.97 -4.15
C ALA A 105 -17.74 9.27 -4.64
N TYR A 106 -17.48 9.32 -5.95
CA TYR A 106 -16.31 8.70 -6.57
C TYR A 106 -15.38 9.76 -7.14
N ARG A 107 -14.08 9.62 -6.87
CA ARG A 107 -13.02 10.47 -7.44
C ARG A 107 -11.98 9.60 -8.13
N TRP A 108 -11.30 10.15 -9.13
CA TRP A 108 -10.28 9.45 -9.90
C TRP A 108 -8.96 9.41 -9.13
N PHE A 109 -8.38 8.22 -9.04
CA PHE A 109 -7.05 7.99 -8.45
C PHE A 109 -6.17 7.21 -9.42
N MET A 110 -4.88 7.53 -9.42
CA MET A 110 -3.84 6.66 -9.94
C MET A 110 -3.46 5.67 -8.84
N LEU A 111 -3.76 4.40 -9.08
CA LEU A 111 -3.36 3.29 -8.21
C LEU A 111 -2.00 2.76 -8.67
N ALA A 112 -1.08 2.55 -7.72
CA ALA A 112 0.19 1.89 -7.97
C ALA A 112 0.36 0.73 -6.98
N PHE A 113 0.25 -0.50 -7.50
CA PHE A 113 0.36 -1.72 -6.73
C PHE A 113 1.69 -2.42 -7.01
N ASN A 114 2.31 -2.96 -5.98
CA ASN A 114 3.55 -3.71 -6.09
C ASN A 114 3.51 -4.92 -5.16
N ALA A 115 3.77 -6.11 -5.69
CA ALA A 115 4.03 -7.31 -4.91
C ALA A 115 5.50 -7.74 -5.07
N ARG A 116 6.13 -8.22 -3.99
CA ARG A 116 7.51 -8.72 -4.03
C ARG A 116 7.78 -9.77 -2.97
N GLN A 117 8.78 -10.61 -3.22
CA GLN A 117 9.32 -11.52 -2.22
C GLN A 117 10.23 -10.74 -1.25
N ASP A 118 9.94 -10.79 0.04
CA ASP A 118 10.77 -10.16 1.07
C ASP A 118 11.75 -11.17 1.67
N GLY A 119 12.91 -11.35 1.01
CA GLY A 119 13.99 -12.19 1.51
C GLY A 119 13.54 -13.62 1.82
N LYS A 120 13.65 -14.02 3.10
CA LYS A 120 13.25 -15.36 3.59
C LYS A 120 11.83 -15.41 4.17
N ALA A 121 11.03 -14.35 4.03
CA ALA A 121 9.64 -14.36 4.49
C ALA A 121 8.85 -15.47 3.81
N LEU A 122 7.93 -16.10 4.56
CA LEU A 122 7.08 -17.17 4.02
C LEU A 122 6.11 -16.64 2.96
N GLU A 123 5.55 -15.47 3.21
CA GLU A 123 4.59 -14.82 2.33
C GLU A 123 5.20 -13.59 1.65
N PRO A 124 4.95 -13.39 0.34
CA PRO A 124 5.25 -12.15 -0.34
C PRO A 124 4.53 -10.97 0.28
N SER A 125 5.19 -9.82 0.30
CA SER A 125 4.59 -8.56 0.71
C SER A 125 4.04 -7.81 -0.48
N TRP A 126 3.05 -6.97 -0.23
CA TRP A 126 2.50 -6.03 -1.20
C TRP A 126 2.29 -4.66 -0.59
N TYR A 127 2.25 -3.64 -1.45
CA TYR A 127 1.84 -2.30 -1.10
C TYR A 127 1.10 -1.64 -2.27
N LEU A 128 0.18 -0.75 -1.92
CA LEU A 128 -0.67 0.01 -2.82
C LEU A 128 -0.63 1.47 -2.39
N THR A 129 -0.43 2.38 -3.34
CA THR A 129 -0.69 3.80 -3.13
C THR A 129 -1.81 4.26 -4.05
N ALA A 130 -2.60 5.23 -3.58
CA ALA A 130 -3.61 5.91 -4.36
C ALA A 130 -3.31 7.42 -4.37
N THR A 131 -2.99 7.94 -5.56
CA THR A 131 -2.74 9.37 -5.77
C THR A 131 -3.97 10.01 -6.42
N ASP A 132 -4.52 11.05 -5.81
CA ASP A 132 -5.67 11.77 -6.35
C ASP A 132 -5.29 12.45 -7.67
N ILE A 133 -5.95 12.03 -8.75
CA ILE A 133 -5.81 12.61 -10.09
C ILE A 133 -7.13 13.21 -10.56
N HIS A 134 -8.14 13.30 -9.69
CA HIS A 134 -9.44 13.85 -10.04
C HIS A 134 -9.37 15.26 -10.64
N PRO A 135 -8.51 16.18 -10.15
CA PRO A 135 -8.34 17.50 -10.78
C PRO A 135 -7.83 17.47 -12.23
N GLN A 136 -7.20 16.37 -12.66
CA GLN A 136 -6.66 16.20 -14.02
C GLN A 136 -7.68 15.58 -14.98
N MET A 137 -8.78 15.07 -14.44
CA MET A 137 -9.85 14.37 -15.17
C MET A 137 -11.10 15.24 -15.36
N LEU A 138 -11.03 16.51 -14.93
CA LEU A 138 -12.04 17.56 -15.12
C LEU A 138 -11.68 18.40 -16.35
#